data_AF-A0AAD1WP99-F1
#
_entry.id   AF-A0AAD1WP99-F1
#
_cell.length_a   1.000
_cell.length_b   1.000
_cell.length_c   1.000
_cell.angle_alpha   90.00
_cell.angle_beta   90.00
_cell.angle_gamma   90.00
#
_symmetry.space_group_name_H-M   'P 1'
#
loop_
_entity.id
_entity.type
_entity.pdbx_description
1 polymer ?
#
loop_
_entity_poly.entity_id
_entity_poly.type
_entity_poly.pdbx_seq_one_letter_code
_entity_poly.pdbx_strand_id
1 'polypeptide(L)'
;MVYTIATIYTPNRNQASFLRNTLHKLEEFTDGILLVGGDFNAPLDPALDSSSGHSCLSQRNIKSIRQTLDSLRLVDCWRTLNPSVKDYTYYSALHDHYSRIDYLFITQEGLSCLHKADIEPATWSDNGS
;
A
#
# COMPACT_ATOMS: atom_id res chain seq x y z
N MET A 1 -21.39 1.26 -13.88
CA MET A 1 -20.44 0.84 -12.84
C MET A 1 -19.83 2.10 -12.27
N VAL A 2 -19.93 2.30 -10.96
CA VAL A 2 -19.41 3.49 -10.26
C VAL A 2 -18.07 3.13 -9.63
N TYR A 3 -17.14 4.08 -9.67
CA TYR A 3 -15.82 3.97 -9.06
C TYR A 3 -15.59 5.13 -8.12
N THR A 4 -15.09 4.82 -6.93
CA THR A 4 -14.54 5.79 -5.98
C THR A 4 -13.02 5.67 -6.03
N ILE A 5 -12.31 6.78 -6.23
CA ILE A 5 -10.85 6.80 -6.27
C ILE A 5 -10.35 7.71 -5.15
N ALA A 6 -9.44 7.19 -4.33
CA ALA A 6 -8.82 7.93 -3.24
C ALA A 6 -7.30 7.79 -3.29
N THR A 7 -6.60 8.87 -2.93
CA THR A 7 -5.16 8.86 -2.71
C THR A 7 -4.85 9.18 -1.25
N ILE A 8 -3.89 8.46 -0.67
CA ILE A 8 -3.45 8.62 0.70
C ILE A 8 -1.95 8.95 0.70
N TYR A 9 -1.60 10.03 1.38
CA TYR A 9 -0.23 10.30 1.78
C TYR A 9 -0.12 10.17 3.30
N THR A 10 0.62 9.16 3.75
CA THR A 10 0.70 8.81 5.17
C THR A 10 1.84 9.57 5.84
N PRO A 11 1.62 10.23 6.99
CA PRO A 11 2.68 10.93 7.70
C PRO A 11 3.72 9.96 8.26
N ASN A 12 4.98 10.37 8.39
CA ASN A 12 6.06 9.56 8.97
C ASN A 12 5.89 9.19 10.46
N ARG A 13 4.90 9.77 11.14
CA ARG A 13 4.57 9.51 12.54
C ARG A 13 3.10 9.11 12.66
N ASN A 14 2.80 8.21 13.59
CA ASN A 14 1.44 7.71 13.82
C ASN A 14 0.80 7.07 12.57
N GLN A 15 1.63 6.53 11.68
CA GLN A 15 1.25 5.90 10.40
C GLN A 15 0.09 4.92 10.57
N ALA A 16 0.20 4.01 11.54
CA ALA A 16 -0.78 2.93 11.71
C ALA A 16 -2.18 3.43 12.11
N SER A 17 -2.26 4.40 13.04
CA SER A 17 -3.56 4.96 13.42
C SER A 17 -4.12 5.85 12.33
N PHE A 18 -3.27 6.61 11.64
CA PHE A 18 -3.68 7.42 10.49
C PHE A 18 -4.28 6.55 9.39
N LEU A 19 -3.55 5.54 8.91
CA LEU A 19 -4.00 4.64 7.85
C LEU A 19 -5.33 3.98 8.19
N ARG A 20 -5.44 3.37 9.38
CA ARG A 20 -6.68 2.71 9.80
C ARG A 20 -7.87 3.67 9.85
N ASN A 21 -7.68 4.84 10.47
CA ASN A 21 -8.76 5.82 10.59
C ASN A 21 -9.17 6.37 9.22
N THR A 22 -8.21 6.61 8.32
CA THR A 22 -8.48 7.08 6.97
C THR A 22 -9.22 6.02 6.16
N LEU A 23 -8.79 4.76 6.22
CA LEU A 23 -9.45 3.65 5.51
C LEU A 23 -10.90 3.46 5.97
N HIS A 24 -11.17 3.50 7.28
CA HIS A 24 -12.55 3.43 7.78
C HIS A 24 -13.40 4.64 7.36
N LYS A 25 -12.82 5.85 7.33
CA LYS A 25 -13.55 7.02 6.83
C LYS A 25 -13.88 6.88 5.34
N LEU A 26 -12.97 6.34 4.54
CA LEU A 26 -13.21 6.15 3.09
C LEU A 26 -14.40 5.22 2.83
N GLU A 27 -14.64 4.22 3.68
CA GLU A 27 -15.81 3.35 3.61
C GLU A 27 -17.12 4.16 3.62
N GLU A 28 -17.20 5.20 4.46
CA GLU A 28 -18.40 6.06 4.58
C GLU A 28 -18.67 6.91 3.32
N PHE A 29 -17.63 7.17 2.51
CA PHE A 29 -17.73 7.97 1.28
C PHE A 29 -17.76 7.11 0.01
N THR A 30 -17.59 5.79 0.14
CA THR A 30 -17.43 4.92 -1.02
C THR A 30 -18.79 4.64 -1.68
N ASP A 31 -18.86 4.92 -2.98
CA ASP A 31 -19.89 4.38 -3.86
C ASP A 31 -19.25 3.50 -4.95
N GLY A 32 -19.80 2.29 -5.14
CA GLY A 32 -19.29 1.29 -6.07
C GLY A 32 -17.93 0.69 -5.70
N ILE A 33 -17.06 0.50 -6.69
CA ILE A 33 -15.72 -0.09 -6.51
C ILE A 33 -14.77 0.98 -5.99
N LEU A 34 -14.14 0.76 -4.84
CA LEU A 34 -13.10 1.64 -4.31
C LEU A 34 -11.73 1.22 -4.84
N LEU A 35 -11.02 2.18 -5.43
CA LEU A 35 -9.60 2.11 -5.71
C LEU A 35 -8.89 3.13 -4.81
N VAL A 36 -8.06 2.65 -3.88
CA VAL A 36 -7.33 3.50 -2.94
C VAL A 36 -5.84 3.20 -3.00
N GLY A 37 -5.02 4.21 -3.17
CA GLY A 37 -3.57 4.02 -3.23
C GLY A 37 -2.79 5.24 -2.78
N GLY A 38 -1.47 5.17 -2.93
CA GLY A 38 -0.54 6.24 -2.57
C GLY A 38 0.55 5.76 -1.63
N ASP A 39 1.24 6.71 -1.01
CA ASP A 39 2.40 6.48 -0.17
C ASP A 39 1.96 6.21 1.28
N PHE A 40 2.17 4.97 1.71
CA PHE A 40 1.85 4.51 3.06
C PHE A 40 3.03 4.73 4.03
N ASN A 41 4.19 5.12 3.52
CA ASN A 41 5.45 5.32 4.24
C ASN A 41 5.88 4.12 5.10
N ALA A 42 5.37 2.92 4.81
CA ALA A 42 5.65 1.72 5.59
C ALA A 42 5.47 0.43 4.77
N PRO A 43 6.42 -0.52 4.85
CA PRO A 43 6.22 -1.87 4.36
C PRO A 43 5.12 -2.59 5.16
N LEU A 44 4.10 -3.12 4.47
CA LEU A 44 3.00 -3.87 5.07
C LEU A 44 3.28 -5.38 5.11
N ASP A 45 4.14 -5.91 4.25
CA ASP A 45 4.76 -7.23 4.37
C ASP A 45 6.28 -7.14 4.43
N PRO A 46 6.89 -7.00 5.62
CA PRO A 46 8.34 -6.80 5.72
C PRO A 46 9.15 -7.89 4.99
N ALA A 47 8.65 -9.13 4.89
CA ALA A 47 9.38 -10.21 4.23
C ALA A 47 9.48 -10.05 2.70
N LEU A 48 8.48 -9.39 2.09
CA LEU A 48 8.39 -9.21 0.63
C LEU A 48 8.54 -7.75 0.18
N ASP A 49 8.12 -6.81 1.02
CA ASP A 49 8.06 -5.37 0.79
C ASP A 49 9.28 -4.64 1.36
N SER A 50 10.22 -5.35 1.97
CA SER A 50 11.47 -4.77 2.47
C SER A 50 12.64 -5.69 2.18
N SER A 51 13.70 -5.11 1.60
CA SER A 51 14.96 -5.82 1.36
C SER A 51 15.65 -6.24 2.66
N SER A 52 15.46 -5.50 3.76
CA SER A 52 16.00 -5.83 5.08
C SER A 52 15.12 -6.81 5.88
N GLY A 53 13.91 -7.12 5.41
CA GLY A 53 12.95 -7.89 6.20
C GLY A 53 12.28 -7.10 7.33
N HIS A 54 12.54 -5.80 7.43
CA HIS A 54 12.04 -4.94 8.51
C HIS A 54 11.09 -3.83 8.00
N SER A 55 10.20 -3.39 8.88
CA SER A 55 9.31 -2.25 8.68
C SER A 55 9.45 -1.29 9.86
N CYS A 56 9.21 0.00 9.61
CA CYS A 56 9.11 1.03 10.65
C CYS A 56 7.91 0.79 11.58
N LEU A 57 6.94 -0.02 11.16
CA LEU A 57 5.78 -0.40 11.96
C LEU A 57 6.06 -1.65 12.81
N SER A 58 5.52 -1.66 14.03
CA SER A 58 5.48 -2.89 14.84
C SER A 58 4.62 -3.96 14.18
N GLN A 59 4.93 -5.23 14.43
CA GLN A 59 4.14 -6.36 13.91
C GLN A 59 2.66 -6.29 14.32
N ARG A 60 2.37 -5.74 15.51
CA ARG A 60 1.00 -5.50 15.98
C ARG A 60 0.28 -4.48 15.09
N ASN A 61 0.96 -3.39 14.75
CA ASN A 61 0.40 -2.35 13.89
C ASN A 61 0.17 -2.86 12.47
N ILE A 62 1.14 -3.58 11.90
CA ILE A 62 1.00 -4.22 10.59
C ILE A 62 -0.21 -5.16 10.57
N LYS A 63 -0.30 -6.04 11.58
CA LYS A 63 -1.44 -6.95 11.72
C LYS A 63 -2.76 -6.19 11.79
N SER A 64 -2.82 -5.11 12.57
CA SER A 64 -4.04 -4.30 12.69
C SER A 64 -4.41 -3.59 11.40
N ILE A 65 -3.46 -3.11 10.60
CA ILE A 65 -3.71 -2.48 9.29
C ILE A 65 -4.23 -3.55 8.31
N ARG A 66 -3.58 -4.71 8.25
CA ARG A 66 -4.03 -5.83 7.41
C ARG A 66 -5.45 -6.27 7.76
N GLN A 67 -5.77 -6.38 9.06
CA GLN A 67 -7.13 -6.67 9.51
C GLN A 67 -8.15 -5.60 9.06
N THR A 68 -7.77 -4.32 9.07
CA THR A 68 -8.63 -3.26 8.52
C THR A 68 -8.82 -3.43 7.01
N LEU A 69 -7.75 -3.66 6.24
CA LEU A 69 -7.83 -3.92 4.80
C LEU A 69 -8.73 -5.13 4.50
N ASP A 70 -8.54 -6.24 5.22
CA ASP A 70 -9.34 -7.46 5.10
C ASP A 70 -10.82 -7.19 5.42
N SER A 71 -11.11 -6.42 6.48
CA SER A 71 -12.49 -6.06 6.86
C SER A 71 -13.20 -5.21 5.81
N LEU A 72 -12.44 -4.36 5.11
CA LEU A 72 -12.92 -3.52 4.01
C LEU A 72 -12.87 -4.24 2.66
N ARG A 73 -12.48 -5.52 2.64
CA ARG A 73 -12.27 -6.33 1.44
C ARG A 73 -11.36 -5.66 0.42
N LEU A 74 -10.39 -4.88 0.89
CA LEU A 74 -9.39 -4.21 0.08
C LEU A 74 -8.22 -5.15 -0.19
N VAL A 75 -7.94 -5.36 -1.46
CA VAL A 75 -6.91 -6.28 -1.93
C VAL A 75 -5.83 -5.50 -2.66
N ASP A 76 -4.57 -5.78 -2.33
CA ASP A 76 -3.40 -5.18 -2.98
C ASP A 76 -3.33 -5.67 -4.44
N CYS A 77 -3.52 -4.74 -5.38
CA CYS A 77 -3.55 -5.02 -6.81
C CYS A 77 -2.23 -5.64 -7.29
N TRP A 78 -1.10 -5.05 -6.89
CA TRP A 78 0.21 -5.51 -7.35
C TRP A 78 0.55 -6.88 -6.74
N ARG A 79 0.30 -7.06 -5.44
CA ARG A 79 0.57 -8.33 -4.75
C ARG A 79 -0.32 -9.47 -5.25
N THR A 80 -1.55 -9.17 -5.69
CA THR A 80 -2.45 -10.18 -6.27
C THR A 80 -1.88 -10.79 -7.55
N LEU A 81 -1.27 -9.96 -8.41
CA LEU A 81 -0.65 -10.40 -9.65
C LEU A 81 0.78 -10.92 -9.44
N ASN A 82 1.44 -10.50 -8.35
CA ASN A 82 2.82 -10.81 -8.03
C ASN A 82 2.99 -11.38 -6.59
N PRO A 83 2.43 -12.56 -6.27
CA PRO A 83 2.29 -13.01 -4.87
C PRO A 83 3.60 -13.14 -4.09
N SER A 84 4.69 -13.53 -4.75
CA SER A 84 5.99 -13.80 -4.14
C SER A 84 7.13 -12.93 -4.66
N VAL A 85 6.86 -12.04 -5.62
CA VAL A 85 7.88 -11.16 -6.22
C VAL A 85 8.28 -10.10 -5.20
N LYS A 86 9.58 -9.81 -5.11
CA LYS A 86 10.10 -8.67 -4.35
C LYS A 86 10.46 -7.59 -5.34
N ASP A 87 9.76 -6.46 -5.22
CA ASP A 87 10.03 -5.25 -5.98
C ASP A 87 9.63 -4.05 -5.13
N TYR A 88 10.22 -2.90 -5.39
CA TYR A 88 10.29 -1.80 -4.44
C TYR A 88 10.01 -0.46 -5.11
N THR A 89 9.43 0.47 -4.34
CA THR A 89 9.04 1.80 -4.85
C THR A 89 9.88 2.92 -4.23
N TYR A 90 10.64 2.61 -3.17
CA TYR A 90 11.46 3.56 -2.45
C TYR A 90 12.83 2.98 -2.09
N TYR A 91 13.86 3.80 -2.22
CA TYR A 91 15.22 3.53 -1.75
C TYR A 91 15.62 4.56 -0.69
N SER A 92 16.14 4.07 0.44
CA SER A 92 16.66 4.91 1.52
C SER A 92 18.18 4.89 1.49
N ALA A 93 18.81 5.98 1.03
CA ALA A 93 20.27 6.11 1.02
C ALA A 93 20.90 6.04 2.42
N LEU A 94 20.21 6.59 3.44
CA LEU A 94 20.71 6.60 4.82
C LEU A 94 20.90 5.19 5.41
N HIS A 95 20.09 4.26 4.96
CA HIS A 95 19.99 2.93 5.53
C HIS A 95 20.28 1.83 4.50
N ASP A 96 20.72 2.22 3.29
CA ASP A 96 21.02 1.35 2.15
C ASP A 96 20.01 0.21 1.98
N HIS A 97 18.73 0.56 1.92
CA HIS A 97 17.67 -0.44 1.78
C HIS A 97 16.56 0.04 0.86
N TYR A 98 15.97 -0.96 0.20
CA TYR A 98 14.79 -0.83 -0.63
C TYR A 98 13.54 -1.27 0.12
N SER A 99 12.45 -0.56 -0.12
CA SER A 99 11.14 -0.88 0.42
C SER A 99 10.01 -0.55 -0.56
N ARG A 100 8.92 -1.31 -0.48
CA ARG A 100 7.66 -1.01 -1.15
C ARG A 100 6.76 -0.28 -0.17
N ILE A 101 6.57 1.00 -0.40
CA ILE A 101 5.76 1.89 0.46
C ILE A 101 4.57 2.49 -0.29
N ASP A 102 4.57 2.41 -1.62
CA ASP A 102 3.44 2.79 -2.45
C ASP A 102 2.55 1.58 -2.71
N TYR A 103 1.26 1.74 -2.47
CA TYR A 103 0.27 0.68 -2.62
C TYR A 103 -0.87 1.16 -3.50
N LEU A 104 -1.51 0.20 -4.17
CA LEU A 104 -2.79 0.37 -4.82
C LEU A 104 -3.69 -0.80 -4.41
N PHE A 105 -4.77 -0.49 -3.72
CA PHE A 105 -5.78 -1.44 -3.29
C PHE A 105 -7.05 -1.24 -4.09
N ILE A 106 -7.74 -2.34 -4.38
CA ILE A 106 -9.08 -2.36 -4.96
C ILE A 106 -10.00 -3.19 -4.09
N THR A 107 -11.29 -2.86 -4.02
CA THR A 107 -12.25 -3.75 -3.39
C THR A 107 -12.33 -5.08 -4.14
N GLN A 108 -12.60 -6.16 -3.41
CA GLN A 108 -12.68 -7.52 -3.94
C GLN A 108 -13.60 -7.62 -5.17
N GLU A 109 -14.70 -6.87 -5.19
CA GLU A 109 -15.67 -6.81 -6.30
C GLU A 109 -15.04 -6.29 -7.60
N GLY A 110 -14.04 -5.41 -7.50
CA GLY A 110 -13.31 -4.84 -8.63
C GLY A 110 -12.19 -5.72 -9.18
N LEU A 111 -11.82 -6.82 -8.50
CA LEU A 111 -10.71 -7.68 -8.93
C LEU A 111 -10.91 -8.28 -10.33
N SER A 112 -12.17 -8.52 -10.73
CA SER A 112 -12.48 -9.00 -12.09
C SER A 112 -12.03 -8.02 -13.20
N CYS A 113 -11.82 -6.74 -12.85
CA CYS A 113 -11.37 -5.70 -13.76
C CYS A 113 -9.85 -5.47 -13.69
N LEU A 114 -9.14 -6.13 -12.76
CA LEU A 114 -7.69 -6.02 -12.62
C LEU A 114 -6.99 -6.87 -13.68
N HIS A 115 -6.36 -6.20 -14.66
CA HIS A 115 -5.64 -6.88 -15.75
C HIS A 115 -4.11 -6.79 -15.60
N LYS A 116 -3.61 -5.67 -15.08
CA LYS A 116 -2.19 -5.36 -14.99
C LYS A 116 -1.92 -4.42 -13.81
N ALA A 117 -0.82 -4.64 -13.11
CA ALA A 117 -0.27 -3.73 -12.10
C ALA A 117 1.24 -3.95 -12.04
N ASP A 118 2.01 -2.94 -12.40
CA ASP A 118 3.47 -2.99 -12.45
C ASP A 118 4.06 -1.87 -11.60
N ILE A 119 5.25 -2.12 -11.07
CA ILE A 119 6.10 -1.10 -10.48
C ILE A 119 7.10 -0.71 -11.56
N GLU A 120 7.15 0.57 -11.88
CA GLU A 120 8.06 1.11 -12.88
C GLU A 120 9.10 1.99 -12.20
N PRO A 121 10.37 1.95 -12.62
CA PRO A 121 11.39 2.87 -12.12
C PRO A 121 10.96 4.30 -12.38
N ALA A 122 10.95 5.13 -11.34
CA ALA A 122 10.68 6.54 -11.51
C ALA A 122 11.88 7.19 -12.20
N THR A 123 11.75 7.50 -13.49
CA THR A 123 12.79 8.22 -14.23
C THR A 123 12.85 9.71 -13.85
N TRP A 124 11.84 10.23 -13.13
CA TRP A 124 11.62 11.66 -12.89
C TRP A 124 11.30 12.07 -11.44
N SER A 125 11.40 11.17 -10.44
CA SER A 125 11.24 11.57 -9.02
C SER A 125 12.59 11.61 -8.30
N ASP A 126 12.75 12.60 -7.41
CA ASP A 126 14.00 12.98 -6.73
C ASP A 126 14.50 11.97 -5.66
N ASN A 127 14.56 10.68 -6.00
CA ASN A 127 15.36 9.71 -5.23
C ASN A 127 16.74 9.48 -5.88
N GLY A 128 17.23 10.48 -6.61
CA GLY A 128 18.55 10.50 -7.23
C GLY A 128 19.47 11.51 -6.56
N SER A 129 20.17 11.08 -5.50
CA SER A 129 21.49 11.59 -5.09
C SER A 129 22.15 10.64 -4.11
#